data_AF-A0AAN7SPA2-F1
#
_entry.id   AF-A0AAN7SPA2-F1
#
_cell.length_a   1.000
_cell.length_b   1.000
_cell.length_c   1.000
_cell.angle_alpha   90.00
_cell.angle_beta   90.00
_cell.angle_gamma   90.00
#
_symmetry.space_group_name_H-M   'P 1'
#
loop_
_entity.id
_entity.type
_entity.pdbx_description
1 polymer ?
#
loop_
_entity_poly.entity_id
_entity_poly.type
_entity_poly.pdbx_seq_one_letter_code
_entity_poly.pdbx_strand_id
1 'polypeptide(L)'
;MRYNKSFNWHTSPWKRAHKCSPGKYLKKFIDSQTKYKTNLSFERNFPFLGASPDGLIGDNELIEVKCLFKVAKLGIGLEEAAKTIPTLCLEHINNKVSLKRTHNYYYQVQGQLHITQRQINSVISAGPYI
;
A
#
# COMPACT_ATOMS: atom_id res chain seq x y z
N MET A 1 -13.57 -6.23 -13.47
CA MET A 1 -14.22 -4.94 -13.09
C MET A 1 -13.75 -4.52 -11.72
N ARG A 2 -12.89 -3.48 -11.61
CA ARG A 2 -12.72 -2.78 -10.33
C ARG A 2 -14.06 -2.10 -10.02
N TYR A 3 -14.83 -2.66 -9.08
CA TYR A 3 -16.00 -2.00 -8.53
C TYR A 3 -15.59 -0.59 -8.07
N ASN A 4 -16.19 0.44 -8.67
CA ASN A 4 -15.88 1.86 -8.47
C ASN A 4 -16.24 2.38 -7.04
N LYS A 5 -16.37 1.48 -6.06
CA LYS A 5 -16.61 1.82 -4.64
C LYS A 5 -15.32 1.87 -3.80
N SER A 6 -14.19 1.34 -4.30
CA SER A 6 -12.96 1.16 -3.51
C SER A 6 -12.17 2.45 -3.26
N PHE A 7 -12.23 3.42 -4.18
CA PHE A 7 -11.52 4.70 -4.00
C PHE A 7 -12.11 5.52 -2.86
N ASN A 8 -13.44 5.43 -2.67
CA ASN A 8 -14.11 6.04 -1.54
C ASN A 8 -13.76 5.30 -0.24
N TRP A 9 -13.69 3.96 -0.20
CA TRP A 9 -13.48 3.23 1.06
C TRP A 9 -12.15 3.55 1.76
N HIS A 10 -11.04 3.67 1.03
CA HIS A 10 -9.74 3.99 1.65
C HIS A 10 -9.64 5.45 2.11
N THR A 11 -10.35 6.35 1.43
CA THR A 11 -10.29 7.79 1.73
C THR A 11 -11.38 8.27 2.66
N SER A 12 -12.53 7.59 2.76
CA SER A 12 -13.71 8.06 3.52
C SER A 12 -13.53 8.01 5.03
N PRO A 13 -13.02 6.92 5.64
CA PRO A 13 -12.71 6.90 7.07
C PRO A 13 -11.67 7.96 7.42
N TRP A 14 -10.64 8.12 6.60
CA TRP A 14 -9.59 9.12 6.79
C TRP A 14 -10.13 10.55 6.66
N LYS A 15 -10.87 10.85 5.58
CA LYS A 15 -11.53 12.16 5.37
C LYS A 15 -12.47 12.50 6.51
N ARG A 16 -13.18 11.51 7.06
CA ARG A 16 -14.06 11.69 8.22
C ARG A 16 -13.29 12.04 9.49
N ALA A 17 -12.12 11.42 9.71
CA ALA A 17 -11.31 11.67 10.90
C ALA A 17 -10.47 12.95 10.82
N HIS A 18 -9.90 13.27 9.64
CA HIS A 18 -8.88 14.31 9.49
C HIS A 18 -9.32 15.48 8.60
N LYS A 19 -10.54 15.46 8.03
CA LYS A 19 -11.13 16.51 7.17
C LYS A 19 -10.35 16.88 5.90
N CYS A 20 -9.18 16.30 5.64
CA CYS A 20 -8.44 16.43 4.39
C CYS A 20 -8.38 15.06 3.66
N SER A 21 -7.48 14.86 2.70
CA SER A 21 -7.12 13.52 2.22
C SER A 21 -5.62 13.29 2.46
N PRO A 22 -5.17 12.07 2.78
CA PRO A 22 -3.72 11.80 2.86
C PRO A 22 -3.06 11.96 1.49
N GLY A 23 -3.89 11.96 0.44
CA GLY A 23 -3.50 11.86 -0.95
C GLY A 23 -2.62 12.99 -1.47
N LYS A 24 -2.64 14.24 -0.95
CA LYS A 24 -1.84 15.31 -1.57
C LYS A 24 -0.35 15.17 -1.27
N TYR A 25 0.03 14.94 -0.02
CA TYR A 25 1.44 14.76 0.37
C TYR A 25 1.97 13.41 -0.06
N LEU A 26 1.16 12.36 0.14
CA LEU A 26 1.51 11.02 -0.30
C LEU A 26 1.69 10.93 -1.82
N LYS A 27 0.78 11.54 -2.60
CA LYS A 27 0.93 11.56 -4.06
C LYS A 27 2.16 12.33 -4.49
N LYS A 28 2.48 13.46 -3.85
CA LYS A 28 3.74 14.18 -4.11
C LYS A 28 4.96 13.32 -3.79
N PHE A 29 4.91 12.53 -2.72
CA PHE A 29 5.98 11.61 -2.36
C PHE A 29 6.11 10.46 -3.37
N ILE A 30 5.01 9.79 -3.74
CA ILE A 30 5.02 8.76 -4.79
C ILE A 30 5.52 9.36 -6.11
N ASP A 31 5.00 10.52 -6.52
CA ASP A 31 5.38 11.20 -7.75
C ASP A 31 6.87 11.63 -7.72
N SER A 32 7.47 11.88 -6.53
CA SER A 32 8.90 12.19 -6.42
C SER A 32 9.80 10.95 -6.47
N GLN A 33 9.28 9.78 -6.09
CA GLN A 33 10.02 8.51 -6.11
C GLN A 33 9.81 7.72 -7.41
N THR A 34 8.71 7.97 -8.13
CA THR A 34 8.33 7.18 -9.31
C THR A 34 8.75 7.89 -10.59
N LYS A 35 9.33 7.12 -11.51
CA LYS A 35 9.67 7.61 -12.86
C LYS A 35 8.46 7.57 -13.80
N TYR A 36 7.49 6.69 -13.50
CA TYR A 36 6.33 6.43 -14.34
C TYR A 36 5.06 6.31 -13.49
N LYS A 37 4.01 7.02 -13.89
CA LYS A 37 2.66 6.77 -13.37
C LYS A 37 2.19 5.39 -13.79
N THR A 38 1.58 4.68 -12.86
CA THR A 38 1.11 3.32 -13.07
C THR A 38 -0.30 3.30 -13.60
N ASN A 39 -0.47 2.58 -14.71
CA ASN A 39 -1.78 2.19 -15.21
C ASN A 39 -2.07 0.73 -14.82
N LEU A 40 -3.28 0.27 -15.12
CA LEU A 40 -3.61 -1.15 -15.02
C LEU A 40 -2.69 -1.96 -15.94
N SER A 41 -1.86 -2.81 -15.34
CA SER A 41 -1.00 -3.77 -16.02
C SER A 41 -1.67 -5.13 -16.06
N PHE A 42 -1.44 -5.89 -17.11
CA PHE A 42 -1.97 -7.25 -17.30
C PHE A 42 -0.82 -8.23 -17.47
N GLU A 43 -0.97 -9.45 -16.98
CA GLU A 43 0.02 -10.48 -17.26
C GLU A 43 -0.07 -10.90 -18.73
N ARG A 44 1.08 -11.02 -19.39
CA ARG A 44 1.20 -11.43 -20.79
C ARG A 44 0.64 -12.83 -21.04
N ASN A 45 0.92 -13.79 -20.16
CA ASN A 45 0.47 -15.18 -20.34
C ASN A 45 -0.94 -15.43 -19.78
N PHE A 46 -1.39 -14.59 -18.85
CA PHE A 46 -2.68 -14.72 -18.18
C PHE A 46 -3.42 -13.38 -18.23
N PRO A 47 -4.04 -13.02 -19.38
CA PRO A 47 -4.62 -11.68 -19.58
C PRO A 47 -5.83 -11.39 -18.68
N PHE A 48 -6.37 -12.39 -17.99
CA PHE A 48 -7.39 -12.24 -16.96
C PHE A 48 -6.82 -11.79 -15.60
N LEU A 49 -5.49 -11.81 -15.43
CA LEU A 49 -4.79 -11.28 -14.26
C LEU A 49 -4.31 -9.86 -14.53
N GLY A 50 -4.69 -8.94 -13.64
CA GLY A 50 -4.29 -7.54 -13.73
C GLY A 50 -3.95 -6.94 -12.37
N ALA A 51 -3.00 -6.02 -12.37
CA ALA A 51 -2.51 -5.31 -11.21
C ALA A 51 -2.36 -3.83 -11.53
N SER A 52 -2.61 -2.97 -10.53
CA SER A 52 -2.22 -1.57 -10.63
C SER A 52 -1.63 -1.20 -9.28
N PRO A 53 -0.30 -1.26 -9.15
CA PRO A 53 0.39 -0.76 -7.96
C PRO A 53 0.26 0.76 -7.87
N ASP A 54 0.47 1.34 -6.69
CA ASP A 54 0.42 2.81 -6.52
C ASP A 54 1.57 3.53 -7.22
N GLY A 55 2.72 2.88 -7.41
CA GLY A 55 3.89 3.46 -8.08
C GLY A 55 4.86 2.42 -8.63
N LEU A 56 5.62 2.78 -9.67
CA LEU A 56 6.77 2.00 -10.16
C LEU A 56 8.05 2.85 -10.04
N ILE A 57 9.08 2.28 -9.43
CA ILE A 57 10.41 2.89 -9.28
C ILE A 57 11.38 2.14 -10.19
N GLY A 58 12.01 2.85 -11.13
CA GLY A 58 12.92 2.24 -12.10
C GLY A 58 12.33 1.00 -12.77
N ASP A 59 13.15 -0.05 -12.91
CA ASP A 59 12.77 -1.26 -13.64
C ASP A 59 12.37 -2.44 -12.73
N ASN A 60 12.79 -2.45 -11.46
CA ASN A 60 12.65 -3.64 -10.60
C ASN A 60 11.84 -3.42 -9.31
N GLU A 61 11.46 -2.18 -9.02
CA GLU A 61 10.82 -1.81 -7.76
C GLU A 61 9.40 -1.28 -7.95
N LEU A 62 8.50 -1.59 -7.03
CA LEU A 62 7.19 -0.95 -6.98
C LEU A 62 6.93 -0.35 -5.60
N ILE A 63 6.07 0.67 -5.58
CA ILE A 63 5.49 1.25 -4.37
C ILE A 63 4.04 0.80 -4.28
N GLU A 64 3.67 0.32 -3.09
CA GLU A 64 2.28 0.16 -2.70
C GLU A 64 2.05 0.87 -1.36
N VAL A 65 1.02 1.70 -1.30
CA VAL A 65 0.66 2.46 -0.12
C VAL A 65 -0.55 1.88 0.59
N LYS A 66 -0.37 1.57 1.87
CA LYS A 66 -1.50 1.22 2.74
C LYS A 66 -1.85 2.36 3.69
N CYS A 67 -3.10 2.80 3.66
CA CYS A 67 -3.65 3.66 4.69
C CYS A 67 -4.01 2.82 5.93
N LEU A 68 -3.29 2.98 7.04
CA LEU A 68 -3.52 2.25 8.29
C LEU A 68 -4.44 3.03 9.23
N PHE A 69 -5.71 3.16 8.86
CA PHE A 69 -6.68 4.01 9.57
C PHE A 69 -6.78 3.72 11.08
N LYS A 70 -6.78 2.43 11.47
CA LYS A 70 -6.84 2.05 12.90
C LYS A 70 -5.63 2.54 13.68
N VAL A 71 -4.43 2.46 13.09
CA VAL A 71 -3.19 2.96 13.67
C VAL A 71 -3.24 4.48 13.79
N ALA A 72 -3.68 5.15 12.73
CA ALA A 72 -3.84 6.61 12.71
C ALA A 72 -4.80 7.11 13.79
N LYS A 73 -5.94 6.44 13.97
CA LYS A 73 -6.93 6.80 15.00
C LYS A 73 -6.41 6.61 16.42
N LEU A 74 -5.57 5.59 16.64
CA LEU A 74 -4.97 5.32 17.94
C LEU A 74 -3.79 6.25 18.26
N GLY A 75 -3.22 6.93 17.26
CA GLY A 75 -2.07 7.82 17.46
C GLY A 75 -0.79 7.09 17.87
N ILE A 76 -0.71 5.78 17.66
CA ILE A 76 0.45 4.96 18.02
C ILE A 76 1.43 4.82 16.83
N GLY A 77 2.71 4.58 17.14
CA GLY A 77 3.74 4.31 16.14
C GLY A 77 3.53 2.98 15.41
N LEU A 78 4.18 2.82 14.24
CA LEU A 78 4.06 1.62 13.41
C LEU A 78 4.62 0.37 14.09
N GLU A 79 5.75 0.49 14.79
CA GLU A 79 6.33 -0.63 15.54
C GLU A 79 5.39 -1.12 16.63
N GLU A 80 4.82 -0.19 17.41
CA GLU A 80 3.86 -0.50 18.46
C GLU A 80 2.60 -1.14 17.88
N ALA A 81 2.07 -0.57 16.80
CA ALA A 81 0.92 -1.13 16.10
C ALA A 81 1.18 -2.55 15.56
N ALA A 82 2.39 -2.80 15.03
CA ALA A 82 2.78 -4.10 14.51
C ALA A 82 2.92 -5.17 15.60
N LYS A 83 3.20 -4.77 16.85
CA LYS A 83 3.24 -5.65 18.03
C LYS A 83 1.84 -5.87 18.63
N THR A 84 1.02 -4.82 18.72
CA THR A 84 -0.20 -4.82 19.53
C THR A 84 -1.50 -5.03 18.75
N ILE A 85 -1.49 -4.92 17.42
CA ILE A 85 -2.68 -5.08 16.58
C ILE A 85 -2.56 -6.36 15.74
N PRO A 86 -3.12 -7.50 16.19
CA PRO A 86 -3.03 -8.78 15.48
C PRO A 86 -3.58 -8.71 14.05
N THR A 87 -4.64 -7.94 13.85
CA THR A 87 -5.31 -7.75 12.54
C THR A 87 -4.58 -6.82 11.58
N LEU A 88 -3.47 -6.19 12.01
CA LEU A 88 -2.69 -5.31 11.14
C LEU A 88 -1.96 -6.13 10.08
N CYS A 89 -1.82 -5.61 8.87
CA CYS A 89 -1.04 -6.26 7.82
C CYS A 89 0.47 -6.26 8.10
N LEU A 90 0.93 -5.51 9.10
CA LEU A 90 2.33 -5.44 9.51
C LEU A 90 2.56 -6.26 10.77
N GLU A 91 3.75 -6.84 10.87
CA GLU A 91 4.30 -7.52 12.04
C GLU A 91 5.66 -6.96 12.39
N HIS A 92 6.05 -7.12 13.64
CA HIS A 92 7.37 -6.75 14.11
C HIS A 92 8.17 -8.02 14.38
N ILE A 93 9.15 -8.31 13.52
CA ILE A 93 10.02 -9.48 13.60
C ILE A 93 11.47 -9.00 13.55
N ASN A 94 12.32 -9.52 14.45
CA ASN A 94 13.76 -9.22 14.48
C ASN A 94 14.08 -7.71 14.47
N ASN A 95 13.39 -6.92 15.31
CA ASN A 95 13.52 -5.45 15.37
C ASN A 95 13.24 -4.73 14.05
N LYS A 96 12.44 -5.35 13.17
CA LYS A 96 12.03 -4.76 11.91
C LYS A 96 10.52 -4.91 11.71
N VAL A 97 9.89 -3.86 11.20
CA VAL A 97 8.51 -3.92 10.74
C VAL A 97 8.48 -4.54 9.34
N SER A 98 7.73 -5.62 9.17
CA SER A 98 7.57 -6.33 7.90
C SER A 98 6.10 -6.60 7.59
N LEU A 99 5.81 -6.88 6.32
CA LEU A 99 4.48 -7.28 5.89
C LEU A 99 4.21 -8.74 6.30
N LYS A 100 3.11 -8.99 7.01
CA LYS A 100 2.67 -10.33 7.42
C LYS A 100 2.43 -11.23 6.23
N ARG A 101 3.20 -12.31 6.12
CA ARG A 101 3.07 -13.29 5.02
C ARG A 101 1.73 -14.01 5.01
N THR A 102 1.05 -14.07 6.15
CA THR A 102 -0.27 -14.68 6.31
C THR A 102 -1.44 -13.74 5.99
N HIS A 103 -1.17 -12.44 5.80
CA HIS A 103 -2.23 -11.45 5.59
C HIS A 103 -2.56 -11.28 4.11
N ASN A 104 -3.84 -11.11 3.75
CA ASN A 104 -4.31 -10.96 2.36
C ASN A 104 -3.55 -9.90 1.54
N TYR A 105 -3.15 -8.81 2.20
CA TYR A 105 -2.37 -7.74 1.59
C TYR A 105 -0.98 -8.18 1.10
N TYR A 106 -0.37 -9.20 1.72
CA TYR A 106 0.85 -9.82 1.20
C TYR A 106 0.62 -10.44 -0.17
N TYR A 107 -0.46 -11.21 -0.35
CA TYR A 107 -0.77 -11.81 -1.64
C TYR A 107 -1.11 -10.78 -2.71
N GLN A 108 -1.74 -9.66 -2.35
CA GLN A 108 -1.95 -8.52 -3.26
C GLN A 108 -0.61 -8.00 -3.79
N VAL A 109 0.34 -7.75 -2.89
CA VAL A 109 1.71 -7.30 -3.23
C VAL A 109 2.42 -8.31 -4.12
N GLN A 110 2.37 -9.60 -3.77
CA GLN A 110 3.00 -10.65 -4.57
C GLN A 110 2.40 -10.74 -5.99
N GLY A 111 1.08 -10.60 -6.10
CA GLY A 111 0.40 -10.53 -7.40
C GLY A 111 0.85 -9.32 -8.23
N GLN A 112 0.98 -8.15 -7.60
CA GLN A 112 1.49 -6.95 -8.27
C GLN A 112 2.93 -7.14 -8.76
N LEU A 113 3.82 -7.71 -7.94
CA LEU A 113 5.20 -8.02 -8.32
C LEU A 113 5.25 -8.97 -9.52
N HIS A 114 4.48 -10.06 -9.47
CA HIS A 114 4.41 -11.02 -10.56
C HIS A 114 3.91 -10.41 -11.87
N ILE A 115 2.78 -9.70 -11.82
CA ILE A 115 2.15 -9.12 -13.02
C ILE A 115 3.02 -8.02 -13.63
N THR A 116 3.73 -7.26 -12.80
CA THR A 116 4.62 -6.17 -13.27
C THR A 116 6.05 -6.63 -13.57
N GLN A 117 6.35 -7.92 -13.40
CA GLN A 117 7.68 -8.52 -13.60
C GLN A 117 8.77 -7.85 -12.74
N ARG A 118 8.47 -7.61 -11.47
CA ARG A 118 9.34 -6.92 -10.49
C ARG A 118 9.65 -7.81 -9.31
N GLN A 119 10.79 -7.56 -8.66
CA GLN A 119 11.28 -8.40 -7.55
C GLN A 119 11.19 -7.71 -6.19
N ILE A 120 11.16 -6.37 -6.16
CA ILE A 120 11.26 -5.61 -4.91
C ILE A 120 10.00 -4.76 -4.72
N ASN A 121 9.43 -4.80 -3.52
CA ASN A 121 8.35 -3.90 -3.12
C ASN A 121 8.78 -3.03 -1.94
N SER A 122 8.60 -1.72 -2.12
CA SER A 122 8.63 -0.71 -1.06
C SER A 122 7.19 -0.46 -0.56
N VAL A 123 6.82 -1.10 0.55
CA VAL A 123 5.54 -0.84 1.23
C VAL A 123 5.65 0.43 2.04
N ILE A 124 4.86 1.45 1.69
CA ILE A 124 4.74 2.68 2.48
C ILE A 124 3.42 2.64 3.22
N SER A 125 3.46 2.81 4.55
CA SER A 125 2.25 2.93 5.35
C SER A 125 1.95 4.39 5.64
N ALA A 126 0.82 4.89 5.14
CA ALA A 126 0.34 6.22 5.48
C ALA A 126 -0.36 6.19 6.85
N GLY A 127 0.37 6.64 7.87
CA GLY A 127 -0.19 7.14 9.13
C GLY A 127 -0.50 8.64 9.02
N PRO A 128 -0.99 9.28 10.10
CA PRO A 128 -1.29 10.72 10.12
C PRO A 128 -0.02 11.60 10.14
N TYR A 129 1.16 10.99 10.03
CA TYR A 129 2.47 11.64 10.17
C TYR A 129 3.31 11.61 8.88
N ILE A 130 2.69 11.48 7.70
CA ILE A 130 3.35 11.80 6.41
C ILE A 130 2.79 13.11 5.87
#